data_AF-A0A656JVU2-F1
#
_entry.id   AF-A0A656JVU2-F1
#
_cell.length_a   1.000
_cell.length_b   1.000
_cell.length_c   1.000
_cell.angle_alpha   90.00
_cell.angle_beta   90.00
_cell.angle_gamma   90.00
#
_symmetry.space_group_name_H-M   'P 1'
#
loop_
_entity.id
_entity.type
_entity.pdbx_description
1 polymer ?
#
loop_
_entity_poly.entity_id
_entity_poly.type
_entity_poly.pdbx_seq_one_letter_code
_entity_poly.pdbx_strand_id
1 'polypeptide(L)' 'LARPYLDRLSELTGDTVHLAVREGDDVLYLHKNPGRNGPEMRSRVGHRMPLVRTGIGKALLLDSTQAEWQRLYEVSMP' A
#
# COMPACT_ATOMS: atom_id res chain seq x y z
N LEU A 1 1.34 -15.23 9.62
CA LEU A 1 -0.09 -15.54 9.38
C LEU A 1 -0.55 -15.17 7.97
N ALA A 2 -0.30 -13.96 7.47
CA ALA A 2 -0.84 -13.51 6.17
C ALA A 2 -0.25 -14.20 4.92
N ARG A 3 1.01 -14.65 4.97
CA ARG A 3 1.78 -15.10 3.79
C ARG A 3 1.07 -16.13 2.90
N PRO A 4 0.49 -17.24 3.41
CA PRO A 4 -0.17 -18.23 2.55
C PRO A 4 -1.34 -17.67 1.72
N TYR A 5 -2.03 -16.65 2.23
CA TYR A 5 -3.14 -15.99 1.52
C TYR A 5 -2.62 -15.05 0.42
N LEU A 6 -1.51 -14.35 0.67
CA LEU A 6 -0.88 -13.46 -0.31
C LEU A 6 -0.25 -14.24 -1.46
N ASP A 7 0.39 -15.37 -1.16
CA ASP A 7 0.95 -16.29 -2.15
C ASP A 7 -0.17 -16.81 -3.06
N ARG A 8 -1.23 -17.38 -2.47
CA ARG A 8 -2.39 -17.87 -3.21
C ARG A 8 -3.05 -16.79 -4.07
N LEU A 9 -3.20 -15.57 -3.56
CA LEU A 9 -3.79 -14.46 -4.32
C LEU A 9 -2.91 -14.10 -5.53
N SER A 10 -1.60 -14.00 -5.35
CA SER A 10 -0.66 -13.69 -6.44
C SER A 10 -0.62 -14.80 -7.49
N GLU A 11 -0.72 -16.06 -7.08
CA GLU A 11 -0.82 -17.19 -8.01
C GLU A 11 -2.08 -17.11 -8.87
N LEU A 12 -3.23 -16.86 -8.24
CA LEU A 12 -4.54 -16.78 -8.88
C LEU A 12 -4.66 -15.61 -9.85
N THR A 13 -4.18 -14.43 -9.49
CA THR A 13 -4.30 -13.23 -10.35
C THR A 13 -3.13 -13.10 -11.33
N GLY A 14 -1.95 -13.58 -10.95
CA GLY A 14 -0.69 -13.30 -11.65
C GLY A 14 -0.14 -11.90 -11.40
N ASP A 15 -0.81 -11.10 -10.56
CA ASP A 15 -0.46 -9.71 -10.27
C ASP A 15 0.44 -9.58 -9.03
N THR A 16 1.04 -8.40 -8.89
CA THR A 16 1.84 -8.07 -7.71
C THR A 16 0.92 -7.86 -6.51
N VAL A 17 1.12 -8.64 -5.45
CA VAL A 17 0.37 -8.53 -4.20
C VAL A 17 1.25 -7.87 -3.13
N HIS A 18 0.71 -6.87 -2.45
CA HIS A 18 1.38 -6.16 -1.37
C HIS A 18 0.64 -6.37 -0.04
N LEU A 19 1.42 -6.46 1.04
CA LEU A 19 0.90 -6.23 2.40
C LEU A 19 1.64 -5.03 2.97
N ALA A 20 0.89 -4.08 3.52
CA ALA A 20 1.43 -2.92 4.16
C ALA A 20 0.56 -2.49 5.34
N VAL A 21 1.13 -1.66 6.20
CA VAL A 21 0.42 -1.02 7.31
C VAL A 21 0.56 0.49 7.20
N ARG A 22 -0.36 1.21 7.82
CA ARG A 22 -0.24 2.63 8.05
C ARG A 22 0.70 2.88 9.22
N GLU A 23 1.60 3.84 9.06
CA GLU A 23 2.48 4.30 10.11
C GLU A 23 2.65 5.82 10.00
N GLY A 24 1.98 6.54 10.88
CA GLY A 24 1.81 8.00 10.74
C GLY A 24 1.14 8.34 9.42
N ASP A 25 1.84 9.13 8.58
CA ASP A 25 1.36 9.62 7.29
C ASP A 25 1.90 8.80 6.10
N ASP A 26 2.57 7.69 6.40
CA ASP A 26 3.18 6.78 5.43
C ASP A 26 2.54 5.39 5.43
N VAL A 27 2.76 4.71 4.31
CA VAL A 27 2.59 3.26 4.13
C VAL A 27 3.94 2.59 4.38
N LEU A 28 4.00 1.67 5.34
CA LEU A 28 5.14 0.77 5.52
C LEU A 28 4.85 -0.58 4.86
N TYR A 29 5.63 -0.92 3.83
CA TYR A 29 5.48 -2.18 3.10
C TYR A 29 6.09 -3.35 3.89
N LEU A 30 5.27 -4.33 4.27
CA LEU A 30 5.68 -5.51 5.02
C LEU A 30 5.94 -6.73 4.13
N HIS A 31 5.27 -6.80 2.98
CA HIS A 31 5.41 -7.90 2.04
C HIS A 31 5.15 -7.46 0.60
N LYS A 32 5.82 -8.13 -0.35
CA LYS A 32 5.60 -8.00 -1.78
C LYS A 32 5.82 -9.35 -2.44
N ASN A 33 4.76 -9.87 -3.05
CA ASN A 33 4.87 -10.96 -4.02
C ASN A 33 4.90 -10.35 -5.41
N PRO A 34 6.01 -10.47 -6.15
CA PRO A 34 6.08 -9.96 -7.51
C PRO A 34 5.10 -10.73 -8.39
N GLY A 35 4.28 -9.99 -9.12
CA GLY A 35 3.45 -10.56 -10.17
C GLY A 35 4.28 -10.92 -11.40
N ARG A 36 3.71 -11.77 -12.24
CA ARG A 36 4.20 -12.04 -13.60
C ARG A 36 3.54 -11.13 -14.65
N ASN A 37 2.43 -10.50 -14.29
CA ASN A 37 1.70 -9.56 -15.13
C ASN A 37 2.16 -8.12 -14.88
N GLY A 38 2.14 -7.32 -15.94
CA GLY A 38 2.34 -5.87 -15.83
C GLY A 38 3.78 -5.45 -15.51
N PRO A 39 4.00 -4.13 -15.32
CA PRO A 39 5.31 -3.59 -15.03
C PRO A 39 5.74 -3.89 -13.59
N GLU A 40 7.06 -3.98 -13.38
CA GLU A 40 7.62 -4.14 -12.04
C GLU A 40 7.28 -2.92 -11.17
N MET A 41 6.66 -3.18 -10.02
CA MET A 41 6.39 -2.14 -9.02
C MET A 41 7.67 -1.72 -8.31
N ARG A 42 7.94 -0.41 -8.22
CA ARG A 42 9.14 0.12 -7.54
C ARG A 42 9.12 -0.04 -6.01
N SER A 43 7.97 -0.36 -5.43
CA SER A 43 7.81 -0.67 -4.00
C SER A 43 8.72 -1.83 -3.57
N ARG A 44 9.22 -1.77 -2.34
CA ARG A 44 10.05 -2.81 -1.72
C ARG A 44 9.63 -3.00 -0.27
N VAL A 45 9.83 -4.20 0.26
CA VAL A 45 9.64 -4.47 1.69
C VAL A 45 10.54 -3.55 2.51
N GLY A 46 10.01 -2.98 3.58
CA GLY A 46 10.68 -2.01 4.45
C GLY A 46 10.67 -0.56 3.95
N HIS A 47 10.28 -0.30 2.69
CA HIS A 47 10.16 1.07 2.21
C HIS A 47 8.93 1.76 2.81
N ARG A 48 9.04 3.09 2.91
CA ARG A 48 7.93 3.98 3.24
C ARG A 48 7.54 4.83 2.04
N MET A 49 6.25 5.09 1.90
CA MET A 49 5.67 5.97 0.87
C MET A 49 4.52 6.77 1.47
N PRO A 50 4.32 8.05 1.10
CA PRO A 50 3.19 8.81 1.60
C PRO A 50 1.85 8.14 1.29
N LEU A 51 0.95 8.06 2.27
CA LEU A 51 -0.37 7.41 2.16
C LEU A 51 -1.13 7.91 0.93
N VAL A 52 -1.22 9.23 0.78
CA VAL A 52 -2.02 9.90 -0.24
C VAL A 52 -1.53 9.67 -1.68
N ARG A 53 -0.29 9.19 -1.84
CA ARG A 53 0.34 8.95 -3.15
C ARG A 53 0.23 7.50 -3.64
N THR A 54 -0.40 6.62 -2.87
CA THR A 54 -0.47 5.19 -3.20
C THR A 54 -1.90 4.66 -3.15
N GLY A 55 -2.20 3.63 -3.95
CA GLY A 55 -3.53 2.99 -3.92
C GLY A 55 -3.81 2.31 -2.57
N ILE A 56 -2.82 1.61 -2.01
CA ILE A 56 -2.94 0.98 -0.69
C ILE A 56 -3.11 2.01 0.43
N GLY A 57 -2.42 3.15 0.35
CA GLY A 57 -2.56 4.22 1.33
C GLY A 57 -3.96 4.84 1.31
N LYS A 58 -4.54 5.05 0.13
CA LYS A 58 -5.96 5.45 0.01
C LYS A 58 -6.91 4.40 0.61
N ALA A 59 -6.65 3.11 0.41
CA ALA A 59 -7.43 2.04 1.03
C ALA A 59 -7.34 2.06 2.56
N LEU A 60 -6.16 2.33 3.12
CA LEU A 60 -5.94 2.48 4.56
C LEU A 60 -6.60 3.73 5.17
N LEU A 61 -7.06 4.66 4.35
CA LEU A 61 -7.73 5.90 4.78
C LEU A 61 -9.26 5.82 4.72
N LEU A 62 -9.85 4.71 4.24
CA LEU A 62 -11.30 4.61 4.02
C LEU A 62 -12.14 4.85 5.28
N ASP A 63 -11.65 4.43 6.45
CA ASP A 63 -12.33 4.61 7.74
C ASP A 63 -11.90 5.90 8.48
N SER A 64 -11.07 6.74 7.85
CA SER A 64 -10.60 7.98 8.47
C SER A 64 -11.63 9.10 8.36
N THR A 65 -11.55 10.08 9.26
CA THR A 65 -12.45 11.24 9.23
C THR A 65 -12.12 12.18 8.06
N GLN A 66 -13.10 12.97 7.64
CA GLN A 66 -12.87 14.02 6.64
C GLN A 66 -11.79 15.03 7.08
N ALA A 67 -11.71 15.36 8.37
CA ALA A 67 -10.68 16.23 8.92
C ALA A 67 -9.28 15.65 8.72
N GLU A 68 -9.13 14.34 8.89
CA GLU A 68 -7.86 13.65 8.66
C GLU A 68 -7.47 13.64 7.18
N TRP A 69 -8.44 13.46 6.27
CA TRP A 69 -8.19 13.57 4.84
C TRP A 69 -7.74 14.98 4.45
N GLN A 70 -8.36 16.01 5.03
CA GLN A 70 -7.99 17.40 4.78
C GLN A 70 -6.58 17.72 5.28
N ARG A 71 -6.24 17.30 6.50
CA ARG A 71 -4.88 17.43 7.05
C ARG A 71 -3.85 16.77 6.14
N LEU A 72 -4.09 15.53 5.71
CA LEU A 72 -3.20 14.78 4.84
C LEU A 72 -3.06 15.40 3.45
N TYR A 73 -4.13 16.01 2.93
CA TYR A 73 -4.09 16.76 1.68
C TYR A 73 -3.21 18.00 1.80
N GLU A 74 -3.42 18.81 2.84
CA GLU A 74 -2.68 20.04 3.10
C GLU A 74 -1.17 19.80 3.25
N VAL A 75 -0.76 18.79 4.02
CA VAL A 75 0.68 18.47 4.19
C VAL A 75 1.32 17.83 2.95
N SER A 76 0.51 17.38 1.98
CA SER A 76 1.00 16.76 0.75
C SER A 76 1.17 17.72 -0.42
N MET A 77 0.69 18.96 -0.25
CA MET A 77 0.86 20.07 -1.19
C MET A 77 2.35 20.39 -1.37
N PRO A 78 2.79 20.73 -2.61
CA PRO A 78 4.15 21.19 -2.87
C PRO A 78 4.53 22.48 -2.13
#